data_AF-A0A2R4WM07-F1
#
_entry.id   AF-A0A2R4WM07-F1
#
_cell.length_a   1.000
_cell.length_b   1.000
_cell.length_c   1.000
_cell.angle_alpha   90.00
_cell.angle_beta   90.00
_cell.angle_gamma   90.00
#
_symmetry.space_group_name_H-M   'P 1'
#
loop_
_entity.id
_entity.type
_entity.pdbx_description
1 polymer ?
#
loop_
_entity_poly.entity_id
_entity_poly.type
_entity_poly.pdbx_seq_one_letter_code
_entity_poly.pdbx_strand_id
1 'polypeptide(L)'
;MAADPKPLKLWDRDKGKAVEEFMSDHQTTYETRPLRAPGQWLRATPIFDKLYALYQDAPWTRRNIAPFVREYHIDMSEFEERRYRSYADWFVREFKPRKRRFPTDPRQRGAPAEARYFGWKRFGPDQRFPVKEQSLAAADILDNAERAKPFLGGPVLLMRLSPVDYHHVHYPDDGRTLDHERLGRSIWTVSWTAVQNKPDIYIRNERQVNILETEHFGRLGFVEFGALTVGRIVQRHPLDHPFKRGAQKSVFKFGGSAVAIFGEPGAWRPADDLLEHTPQGMETIVRLGEPVAVSRGTS
;
A
#
# COMPACT_ATOMS: atom_id res chain seq x y z
N MET A 1 -24.32 -19.29 7.84
CA MET A 1 -23.24 -19.43 6.85
C MET A 1 -22.71 -18.04 6.58
N ALA A 2 -21.41 -17.81 6.75
CA ALA A 2 -20.79 -16.61 6.20
C ALA A 2 -20.78 -16.75 4.67
N ALA A 3 -20.81 -15.65 3.93
CA ALA A 3 -20.57 -15.72 2.49
C ALA A 3 -19.06 -15.94 2.29
N ASP A 4 -18.68 -17.00 1.58
CA ASP A 4 -17.28 -17.24 1.25
C ASP A 4 -16.71 -16.03 0.48
N PRO A 5 -15.43 -15.66 0.72
CA PRO A 5 -14.84 -14.52 0.05
C PRO A 5 -14.81 -14.72 -1.46
N LYS A 6 -15.50 -13.82 -2.17
CA LYS A 6 -15.47 -13.81 -3.63
C LYS A 6 -14.04 -13.50 -4.09
N PRO A 7 -13.48 -14.27 -5.03
CA PRO A 7 -12.15 -13.99 -5.55
C PRO A 7 -12.12 -12.62 -6.25
N LEU A 8 -11.05 -11.86 -6.01
CA LEU A 8 -10.77 -10.67 -6.80
C LEU A 8 -10.12 -11.08 -8.11
N LYS A 9 -10.68 -10.63 -9.23
CA LYS A 9 -10.08 -10.79 -10.55
C LYS A 9 -9.01 -9.72 -10.75
N LEU A 10 -7.77 -10.15 -10.95
CA LEU A 10 -6.59 -9.31 -11.08
C LEU A 10 -5.91 -9.59 -12.43
N TRP A 11 -5.21 -8.61 -13.00
CA TRP A 11 -4.31 -8.84 -14.12
C TRP A 11 -2.92 -9.23 -13.61
N ASP A 12 -2.42 -10.40 -13.99
CA ASP A 12 -1.06 -10.84 -13.69
C ASP A 12 -0.14 -10.48 -14.85
N ARG A 13 0.72 -9.48 -14.63
CA ARG A 13 1.64 -8.96 -15.65
C ARG A 13 2.71 -9.98 -16.07
N ASP A 14 3.21 -10.79 -15.13
CA ASP A 14 4.20 -11.84 -15.44
C ASP A 14 3.58 -12.94 -16.32
N LYS A 15 2.34 -13.33 -16.00
CA LYS A 15 1.64 -14.44 -16.67
C LYS A 15 0.85 -14.00 -17.89
N GLY A 16 0.72 -12.70 -18.15
CA GLY A 16 -0.02 -12.12 -19.26
C GLY A 16 -1.51 -12.51 -19.28
N LYS A 17 -2.12 -12.72 -18.10
CA LYS A 17 -3.51 -13.20 -18.00
C LYS A 17 -4.20 -12.73 -16.72
N ALA A 18 -5.53 -12.76 -16.75
CA ALA A 18 -6.31 -12.61 -15.52
C ALA A 18 -6.09 -13.81 -14.57
N VAL A 19 -5.98 -13.53 -13.29
CA VAL A 19 -5.90 -14.49 -12.19
C VAL A 19 -6.92 -14.12 -11.11
N GLU A 20 -7.22 -15.09 -10.24
CA GLU A 20 -8.07 -14.88 -9.08
C GLU A 20 -7.23 -14.92 -7.81
N GLU A 21 -7.29 -13.87 -6.99
CA GLU A 21 -6.72 -13.84 -5.64
C GLU A 21 -7.85 -13.97 -4.62
N PHE A 22 -7.83 -15.07 -3.86
CA PHE A 22 -8.64 -15.21 -2.65
C PHE A 22 -7.95 -14.49 -1.51
N MET A 23 -8.64 -13.52 -0.90
CA MET A 23 -8.10 -12.75 0.22
C MET A 23 -8.89 -13.00 1.49
N SER A 24 -8.18 -13.37 2.57
CA SER A 24 -8.70 -13.34 3.94
C SER A 24 -9.16 -11.95 4.36
N ASP A 25 -8.67 -10.89 3.71
CA ASP A 25 -8.91 -9.50 4.11
C ASP A 25 -9.95 -8.82 3.19
N HIS A 26 -10.66 -9.59 2.36
CA HIS A 26 -11.76 -9.09 1.53
C HIS A 26 -12.98 -8.73 2.40
N GLN A 27 -13.83 -7.81 1.90
CA GLN A 27 -15.04 -7.29 2.54
C GLN A 27 -15.86 -8.37 3.27
N THR A 28 -16.09 -9.49 2.60
CA THR A 28 -16.75 -10.73 3.06
C THR A 28 -16.23 -11.33 4.36
N THR A 29 -14.94 -11.21 4.66
CA THR A 29 -14.35 -11.79 5.90
C THR A 29 -14.54 -10.87 7.10
N TYR A 30 -14.84 -9.58 6.87
CA TYR A 30 -15.26 -8.63 7.89
C TYR A 30 -16.79 -8.46 7.91
N GLU A 31 -17.50 -8.72 6.80
CA GLU A 31 -18.95 -8.96 6.69
C GLU A 31 -19.39 -10.30 7.32
N THR A 32 -18.79 -10.68 8.45
CA THR A 32 -19.56 -11.47 9.41
C THR A 32 -20.79 -10.64 9.80
N ARG A 33 -21.98 -11.06 9.33
CA ARG A 33 -23.29 -10.61 9.85
C ARG A 33 -23.19 -10.44 11.38
N PRO A 34 -23.85 -9.45 11.99
CA PRO A 34 -23.65 -9.09 13.39
C PRO A 34 -24.00 -10.25 14.33
N LEU A 35 -23.02 -11.11 14.57
CA LEU A 35 -22.98 -11.98 15.73
C LEU A 35 -22.81 -11.03 16.90
N ARG A 36 -23.92 -10.79 17.61
CA ARG A 36 -24.02 -9.99 18.85
C ARG A 36 -23.26 -10.66 20.00
N ALA A 37 -21.97 -10.92 19.78
CA ALA A 37 -21.09 -11.69 20.63
C ALA A 37 -20.16 -10.74 21.38
N PRO A 38 -20.08 -10.80 22.73
CA PRO A 38 -19.21 -9.93 23.53
C PRO A 38 -17.75 -9.88 23.06
N GLY A 39 -17.25 -10.98 22.47
CA GLY A 39 -15.90 -11.08 21.92
C GLY A 39 -15.57 -10.09 20.78
N GLN A 40 -16.55 -9.63 19.99
CA GLN A 40 -16.30 -8.59 18.97
C GLN A 40 -16.02 -7.22 19.61
N TRP A 41 -16.64 -6.91 20.75
CA TRP A 41 -16.44 -5.64 21.45
C TRP A 41 -15.06 -5.58 22.10
N LEU A 42 -14.61 -6.67 22.74
CA LEU A 42 -13.23 -6.79 23.25
C LEU A 42 -12.18 -6.63 22.14
N ARG A 43 -12.42 -7.21 20.96
CA ARG A 43 -11.52 -7.14 19.80
C ARG A 43 -11.36 -5.73 19.21
N ALA A 44 -12.23 -4.79 19.54
CA ALA A 44 -12.23 -3.43 19.03
C ALA A 44 -11.68 -2.39 20.03
N THR A 45 -10.82 -2.83 20.95
CA THR A 45 -10.26 -1.97 22.01
C THR A 45 -8.77 -1.72 21.79
N PRO A 46 -8.26 -0.50 22.10
CA PRO A 46 -6.82 -0.18 22.08
C PRO A 46 -5.93 -1.07 22.96
N ILE A 47 -6.52 -1.93 23.80
CA ILE A 47 -5.84 -2.92 24.64
C ILE A 47 -5.67 -4.23 23.87
N PHE A 48 -6.72 -4.76 23.25
CA PHE A 48 -6.64 -5.96 22.39
C PHE A 48 -5.62 -5.75 21.26
N ASP A 49 -5.63 -4.55 20.69
CA ASP A 49 -4.71 -4.06 19.69
C ASP A 49 -3.23 -4.15 20.11
N LYS A 50 -2.90 -3.63 21.30
CA LYS A 50 -1.55 -3.72 21.88
C LYS A 50 -1.16 -5.17 22.16
N LEU A 51 -2.09 -5.97 22.68
CA LEU A 51 -1.88 -7.40 22.93
C LEU A 51 -1.65 -8.19 21.64
N TYR A 52 -2.32 -7.83 20.54
CA TYR A 52 -2.13 -8.45 19.23
C TYR A 52 -0.80 -8.04 18.58
N ALA A 53 -0.38 -6.78 18.72
CA ALA A 53 0.96 -6.33 18.32
C ALA A 53 2.06 -7.09 19.09
N LEU A 54 1.94 -7.14 20.43
CA LEU A 54 2.83 -7.90 21.31
C LEU A 54 2.84 -9.39 20.98
N TYR A 55 1.69 -9.97 20.60
CA TYR A 55 1.59 -11.34 20.10
C TYR A 55 2.39 -11.52 18.81
N GLN A 56 2.21 -10.67 17.79
CA GLN A 56 2.91 -10.82 16.51
C GLN A 56 4.43 -10.63 16.63
N ASP A 57 4.89 -9.76 17.54
CA ASP A 57 6.30 -9.58 17.87
C ASP A 57 6.88 -10.71 18.76
N ALA A 58 6.03 -11.58 19.34
CA ALA A 58 6.49 -12.60 20.28
C ALA A 58 7.21 -13.79 19.60
N PRO A 59 8.24 -14.38 20.23
CA PRO A 59 9.05 -15.43 19.58
C PRO A 59 8.29 -16.70 19.16
N TRP A 60 7.18 -17.04 19.83
CA TRP A 60 6.40 -18.23 19.49
C TRP A 60 5.66 -18.10 18.14
N THR A 61 5.36 -16.90 17.65
CA THR A 61 4.66 -16.71 16.36
C THR A 61 5.52 -17.08 15.16
N ARG A 62 6.84 -17.24 15.35
CA ARG A 62 7.74 -17.84 14.36
C ARG A 62 7.21 -19.19 13.82
N ARG A 63 6.45 -19.95 14.62
CA ARG A 63 5.82 -21.21 14.20
C ARG A 63 4.78 -21.03 13.08
N ASN A 64 4.20 -19.84 12.93
CA ASN A 64 3.19 -19.50 11.93
C ASN A 64 3.80 -19.21 10.56
N ILE A 65 5.11 -18.91 10.48
CA ILE A 65 5.80 -18.57 9.22
C ILE A 65 5.75 -19.74 8.23
N ALA A 66 6.16 -20.94 8.65
CA ALA A 66 6.27 -22.09 7.74
C ALA A 66 4.92 -22.58 7.18
N PRO A 67 3.81 -22.59 7.96
CA PRO A 67 2.46 -22.75 7.41
C PRO A 67 2.12 -21.68 6.37
N PHE A 68 2.27 -20.39 6.69
CA PHE A 68 1.90 -19.28 5.80
C PHE A 68 2.70 -19.30 4.48
N VAL A 69 4.01 -19.55 4.55
CA VAL A 69 4.87 -19.69 3.36
C VAL A 69 4.40 -20.81 2.44
N ARG A 70 3.91 -21.94 2.97
CA ARG A 70 3.38 -23.05 2.16
C ARG A 70 2.00 -22.75 1.59
N GLU A 71 1.11 -22.17 2.40
CA GLU A 71 -0.27 -21.81 2.01
C GLU A 71 -0.25 -20.82 0.83
N TYR A 72 0.55 -19.76 0.94
CA TYR A 72 0.66 -18.70 -0.06
C TYR A 72 1.80 -18.90 -1.07
N HIS A 73 2.44 -20.07 -1.08
CA HIS A 73 3.48 -20.47 -2.04
C HIS A 73 4.61 -19.43 -2.20
N ILE A 74 5.05 -18.84 -1.09
CA ILE A 74 6.04 -17.75 -1.07
C ILE A 74 7.43 -18.34 -1.34
N ASP A 75 8.07 -17.92 -2.44
CA ASP A 75 9.46 -18.30 -2.72
C ASP A 75 10.42 -17.63 -1.73
N MET A 76 10.77 -18.37 -0.68
CA MET A 76 11.72 -17.91 0.33
C MET A 76 13.16 -17.82 -0.19
N SER A 77 13.49 -18.36 -1.37
CA SER A 77 14.83 -18.26 -1.95
C SER A 77 15.18 -16.83 -2.41
N GLU A 78 14.17 -15.99 -2.65
CA GLU A 78 14.32 -14.58 -3.04
C GLU A 78 14.83 -13.67 -1.91
N PHE A 79 14.60 -14.07 -0.65
CA PHE A 79 14.82 -13.24 0.54
C PHE A 79 16.14 -13.58 1.26
N GLU A 80 16.65 -12.65 2.06
CA GLU A 80 17.87 -12.86 2.83
C GLU A 80 17.76 -14.03 3.81
N GLU A 81 18.77 -14.90 3.80
CA GLU A 81 18.80 -16.10 4.64
C GLU A 81 19.15 -15.73 6.09
N ARG A 82 18.11 -15.54 6.91
CA ARG A 82 18.26 -15.22 8.34
C ARG A 82 17.27 -15.96 9.23
N ARG A 83 17.63 -16.09 10.51
CA ARG A 83 16.73 -16.64 11.55
C ARG A 83 15.78 -15.54 12.04
N TYR A 84 14.55 -15.54 11.53
CA TYR A 84 13.49 -14.68 12.03
C TYR A 84 13.17 -14.95 13.51
N ARG A 85 12.98 -13.88 14.27
CA ARG A 85 12.66 -13.89 15.71
C ARG A 85 11.19 -14.15 15.97
N SER A 86 10.31 -13.56 15.16
CA SER A 86 8.84 -13.61 15.29
C SER A 86 8.18 -13.59 13.90
N TYR A 87 6.85 -13.69 13.83
CA TYR A 87 6.12 -13.49 12.57
C TYR A 87 6.25 -12.06 12.04
N ALA A 88 6.17 -11.04 12.92
CA ALA A 88 6.34 -9.65 12.52
C ALA A 88 7.74 -9.35 11.94
N ASP A 89 8.79 -10.00 12.46
CA ASP A 89 10.17 -9.92 11.93
C ASP A 89 10.32 -10.60 10.55
N TRP A 90 9.55 -11.66 10.28
CA TRP A 90 9.45 -12.27 8.95
C TRP A 90 8.62 -11.46 7.96
N PHE A 91 7.57 -10.79 8.42
CA PHE A 91 6.73 -9.96 7.55
C PHE A 91 7.54 -8.85 6.86
N VAL A 92 8.45 -8.22 7.61
CA VAL A 92 9.38 -7.19 7.11
C VAL A 92 10.69 -7.75 6.52
N ARG A 93 10.71 -9.02 6.10
CA ARG A 93 11.83 -9.68 5.39
C ARG A 93 12.36 -8.83 4.23
N GLU A 94 13.66 -8.94 3.98
CA GLU A 94 14.35 -8.19 2.92
C GLU A 94 14.75 -9.11 1.76
N PHE A 95 14.66 -8.59 0.53
CA PHE A 95 15.11 -9.31 -0.66
C PHE A 95 16.64 -9.43 -0.68
N LYS A 96 17.16 -10.52 -1.24
CA LYS A 96 18.59 -10.64 -1.54
C LYS A 96 19.05 -9.46 -2.42
N PRO A 97 20.28 -8.92 -2.22
CA PRO A 97 20.79 -7.82 -3.03
C PRO A 97 20.63 -8.06 -4.54
N ARG A 98 20.17 -7.04 -5.28
CA ARG A 98 19.91 -7.07 -6.74
C ARG A 98 18.81 -8.03 -7.22
N LYS A 99 18.05 -8.68 -6.34
CA LYS A 99 16.92 -9.57 -6.70
C LYS A 99 15.76 -8.84 -7.39
N ARG A 100 15.58 -7.56 -7.08
CA ARG A 100 14.71 -6.60 -7.78
C ARG A 100 15.58 -5.48 -8.36
N ARG A 101 15.16 -4.89 -9.48
CA ARG A 101 15.91 -3.86 -10.21
C ARG A 101 14.97 -2.75 -10.66
N PHE A 102 15.38 -1.51 -10.44
CA PHE A 102 14.68 -0.33 -10.97
C PHE A 102 15.15 -0.03 -12.40
N PRO A 103 14.36 0.70 -13.21
CA PRO A 103 14.71 0.98 -14.60
C PRO A 103 15.91 1.92 -14.69
N THR A 104 16.82 1.63 -15.62
CA THR A 104 17.98 2.48 -15.93
C THR A 104 17.65 3.62 -16.89
N ASP A 105 16.57 3.52 -17.67
CA ASP A 105 16.06 4.66 -18.46
C ASP A 105 15.49 5.71 -17.48
N PRO A 106 16.01 6.94 -17.46
CA PRO A 106 15.50 7.99 -16.58
C PRO A 106 14.01 8.25 -16.79
N ARG A 107 13.49 8.03 -18.01
CA ARG A 107 12.09 8.25 -18.38
C ARG A 107 11.14 7.17 -17.86
N GLN A 108 11.64 6.03 -17.37
CA GLN A 108 10.80 4.95 -16.84
C GLN A 108 10.76 4.99 -15.31
N ARG A 109 9.56 5.02 -14.74
CA ARG A 109 9.36 4.96 -13.29
C ARG A 109 9.19 3.52 -12.86
N GLY A 110 10.10 3.06 -11.99
CA GLY A 110 9.94 1.77 -11.33
C GLY A 110 8.82 1.78 -10.30
N ALA A 111 8.16 0.63 -10.15
CA ALA A 111 7.20 0.34 -9.10
C ALA A 111 7.85 0.53 -7.70
N PRO A 112 7.34 1.44 -6.85
CA PRO A 112 7.92 1.69 -5.53
C PRO A 112 7.60 0.59 -4.50
N ALA A 113 6.65 -0.31 -4.77
CA ALA A 113 6.29 -1.43 -3.91
C ALA A 113 5.83 -2.65 -4.75
N GLU A 114 5.93 -3.86 -4.19
CA GLU A 114 5.19 -5.02 -4.70
C GLU A 114 3.74 -4.88 -4.28
N ALA A 115 2.82 -4.79 -5.24
CA ALA A 115 1.43 -4.47 -4.96
C ALA A 115 0.50 -4.82 -6.12
N ARG A 116 -0.80 -4.67 -5.86
CA ARG A 116 -1.85 -4.58 -6.87
C ARG A 116 -2.08 -3.11 -7.19
N TYR A 117 -2.01 -2.73 -8.46
CA TYR A 117 -1.99 -1.36 -8.94
C TYR A 117 -3.28 -1.01 -9.69
N PHE A 118 -3.84 0.16 -9.36
CA PHE A 118 -4.67 0.94 -10.26
C PHE A 118 -3.88 2.13 -10.81
N GLY A 119 -4.21 2.58 -12.02
CA GLY A 119 -3.59 3.73 -12.67
C GLY A 119 -4.61 4.58 -13.44
N TRP A 120 -4.64 5.88 -13.14
CA TRP A 120 -5.44 6.87 -13.86
C TRP A 120 -4.55 7.87 -14.57
N LYS A 121 -4.86 8.19 -15.83
CA LYS A 121 -4.14 9.18 -16.64
C LYS A 121 -4.35 10.62 -16.14
N ARG A 122 -5.52 10.89 -15.57
CA ARG A 122 -5.99 12.17 -15.02
C ARG A 122 -7.03 11.87 -13.93
N PHE A 123 -7.25 12.78 -12.98
CA PHE A 123 -8.43 12.75 -12.10
C PHE A 123 -9.15 14.10 -12.04
N GLY A 124 -10.47 14.06 -11.86
CA GLY A 124 -11.33 15.25 -11.65
C GLY A 124 -11.51 15.59 -10.17
N PRO A 125 -12.06 16.78 -9.84
CA PRO A 125 -12.17 17.25 -8.45
C PRO A 125 -13.05 16.35 -7.57
N ASP A 126 -14.12 15.81 -8.13
CA ASP A 126 -15.06 14.93 -7.44
C ASP A 126 -14.66 13.44 -7.50
N GLN A 127 -13.54 13.10 -8.13
CA GLN A 127 -13.11 11.72 -8.26
C GLN A 127 -12.66 11.16 -6.91
N ARG A 128 -13.23 10.01 -6.55
CA ARG A 128 -12.83 9.23 -5.38
C ARG A 128 -12.07 7.97 -5.80
N PHE A 129 -11.19 7.51 -4.92
CA PHE A 129 -10.27 6.40 -5.14
C PHE A 129 -10.52 5.26 -4.13
N PRO A 130 -10.50 3.99 -4.56
CA PRO A 130 -10.77 2.83 -3.71
C PRO A 130 -9.56 2.48 -2.82
N VAL A 131 -9.33 3.28 -1.77
CA VAL A 131 -8.27 3.03 -0.78
C VAL A 131 -8.78 2.01 0.25
N LYS A 132 -8.54 0.72 -0.04
CA LYS A 132 -9.09 -0.41 0.74
C LYS A 132 -10.63 -0.36 0.72
N GLU A 133 -11.31 -0.44 1.86
CA GLU A 133 -12.78 -0.42 1.94
C GLU A 133 -13.41 0.99 1.73
N GLN A 134 -12.62 2.02 1.43
CA GLN A 134 -13.10 3.40 1.30
C GLN A 134 -12.92 3.96 -0.10
N SER A 135 -13.89 4.78 -0.49
CA SER A 135 -13.79 5.66 -1.65
C SER A 135 -13.42 7.06 -1.16
N LEU A 136 -12.15 7.47 -1.25
CA LEU A 136 -11.63 8.74 -0.70
C LEU A 136 -11.34 9.77 -1.80
N ALA A 137 -11.61 11.05 -1.54
CA ALA A 137 -11.24 12.13 -2.46
C ALA A 137 -9.73 12.43 -2.39
N ALA A 138 -9.17 13.06 -3.43
CA ALA A 138 -7.75 13.44 -3.44
C ALA A 138 -7.37 14.37 -2.26
N ALA A 139 -8.27 15.29 -1.88
CA ALA A 139 -8.09 16.15 -0.70
C ALA A 139 -8.06 15.33 0.59
N ASP A 140 -8.95 14.34 0.76
CA ASP A 140 -8.95 13.46 1.94
C ASP A 140 -7.61 12.71 2.05
N ILE A 141 -7.09 12.21 0.92
CA ILE A 141 -5.86 11.43 0.81
C ILE A 141 -4.62 12.29 1.10
N LEU A 142 -4.53 13.45 0.46
CA LEU A 142 -3.42 14.41 0.60
C LEU A 142 -3.63 15.38 1.76
N ASP A 143 -4.42 15.00 2.78
CA ASP A 143 -4.77 15.78 3.98
C ASP A 143 -5.75 16.95 3.77
N ASN A 144 -5.50 17.79 2.78
CA ASN A 144 -6.28 18.99 2.55
C ASN A 144 -6.30 19.40 1.07
N ALA A 145 -7.25 20.28 0.73
CA ALA A 145 -7.46 20.74 -0.64
C ALA A 145 -6.25 21.50 -1.23
N GLU A 146 -5.55 22.31 -0.44
CA GLU A 146 -4.39 23.08 -0.93
C GLU A 146 -3.20 22.17 -1.27
N ARG A 147 -2.96 21.10 -0.49
CA ARG A 147 -1.94 20.09 -0.85
C ARG A 147 -2.36 19.23 -2.05
N ALA A 148 -3.67 19.02 -2.28
CA ALA A 148 -4.17 18.27 -3.45
C ALA A 148 -4.20 19.08 -4.77
N LYS A 149 -4.39 20.40 -4.68
CA LYS A 149 -4.58 21.33 -5.81
C LYS A 149 -3.51 21.28 -6.91
N PRO A 150 -2.19 21.16 -6.63
CA PRO A 150 -1.17 21.06 -7.69
C PRO A 150 -1.29 19.81 -8.57
N PHE A 151 -1.95 18.76 -8.08
CA PHE A 151 -2.06 17.48 -8.77
C PHE A 151 -3.37 17.32 -9.55
N LEU A 152 -4.35 18.21 -9.37
CA LEU A 152 -5.68 18.11 -9.98
C LEU A 152 -5.60 18.06 -11.52
N GLY A 153 -6.23 17.07 -12.14
CA GLY A 153 -6.14 16.82 -13.58
C GLY A 153 -4.88 16.05 -14.02
N GLY A 154 -4.00 15.70 -13.06
CA GLY A 154 -2.79 14.91 -13.25
C GLY A 154 -2.97 13.42 -12.99
N PRO A 155 -1.93 12.61 -13.27
CA PRO A 155 -2.00 11.16 -13.19
C PRO A 155 -1.96 10.65 -11.74
N VAL A 156 -2.52 9.45 -11.51
CA VAL A 156 -2.55 8.79 -10.20
C VAL A 156 -2.17 7.33 -10.33
N LEU A 157 -1.36 6.82 -9.41
CA LEU A 157 -1.26 5.38 -9.10
C LEU A 157 -1.79 5.13 -7.69
N LEU A 158 -2.56 4.06 -7.53
CA LEU A 158 -2.96 3.54 -6.22
C LEU A 158 -2.49 2.09 -6.11
N MET A 159 -1.89 1.75 -4.97
CA MET A 159 -1.21 0.49 -4.72
C MET A 159 -1.78 -0.14 -3.46
N ARG A 160 -2.21 -1.39 -3.56
CA ARG A 160 -2.68 -2.22 -2.45
C ARG A 160 -1.73 -3.38 -2.26
N LEU A 161 -1.10 -3.44 -1.08
CA LEU A 161 -0.21 -4.54 -0.72
C LEU A 161 -1.05 -5.65 -0.08
N SER A 162 -0.87 -6.88 -0.54
CA SER A 162 -1.46 -8.12 0.01
C SER A 162 -0.52 -8.68 1.09
N PRO A 163 -1.00 -9.37 2.14
CA PRO A 163 -0.16 -9.89 3.23
C PRO A 163 1.02 -10.79 2.81
N VAL A 164 0.99 -11.32 1.58
CA VAL A 164 2.06 -12.13 0.99
C VAL A 164 3.23 -11.32 0.44
N ASP A 165 3.02 -10.02 0.18
CA ASP A 165 3.95 -9.17 -0.56
C ASP A 165 5.23 -8.82 0.24
N TYR A 166 6.17 -8.17 -0.44
CA TYR A 166 7.28 -7.46 0.18
C TYR A 166 6.85 -6.06 0.62
N HIS A 167 6.87 -5.82 1.92
CA HIS A 167 6.24 -4.66 2.57
C HIS A 167 7.14 -3.43 2.78
N HIS A 168 8.27 -3.35 2.08
CA HIS A 168 9.05 -2.11 2.04
C HIS A 168 8.69 -1.30 0.80
N VAL A 169 8.63 0.02 0.99
CA VAL A 169 8.36 1.01 -0.05
C VAL A 169 9.68 1.69 -0.40
N HIS A 170 9.93 1.89 -1.68
CA HIS A 170 11.15 2.46 -2.24
C HIS A 170 10.87 3.78 -2.97
N TYR A 171 11.89 4.62 -3.11
CA TYR A 171 11.77 5.84 -3.91
C TYR A 171 11.69 5.51 -5.41
N PRO A 172 10.71 6.07 -6.14
CA PRO A 172 10.49 5.73 -7.55
C PRO A 172 11.47 6.43 -8.51
N ASP A 173 12.16 7.47 -8.04
CA ASP A 173 13.13 8.27 -8.79
C ASP A 173 14.15 8.91 -7.81
N ASP A 174 15.15 9.60 -8.36
CA ASP A 174 16.04 10.50 -7.62
C ASP A 174 15.30 11.81 -7.26
N GLY A 175 15.64 12.44 -6.13
CA GLY A 175 14.96 13.66 -5.69
C GLY A 175 15.14 14.04 -4.23
N ARG A 176 14.19 14.84 -3.70
CA ARG A 176 14.15 15.32 -2.31
C ARG A 176 12.71 15.50 -1.79
N THR A 177 12.52 15.44 -0.48
CA THR A 177 11.24 15.78 0.14
C THR A 177 11.10 17.30 0.24
N LEU A 178 9.95 17.86 -0.18
CA LEU A 178 9.63 19.29 -0.04
C LEU A 178 8.76 19.57 1.19
N ASP A 179 7.78 18.68 1.45
CA ASP A 179 6.84 18.76 2.56
C ASP A 179 6.53 17.35 3.06
N HIS A 180 6.26 17.19 4.35
CA HIS A 180 5.83 15.92 4.91
C HIS A 180 4.97 16.13 6.15
N GLU A 181 3.93 15.31 6.29
CA GLU A 181 2.98 15.40 7.40
C GLU A 181 2.56 13.99 7.83
N ARG A 182 2.49 13.75 9.15
CA ARG A 182 2.17 12.42 9.70
C ARG A 182 0.87 12.49 10.47
N LEU A 183 -0.16 11.95 9.84
CA LEU A 183 -1.55 12.16 10.19
C LEU A 183 -2.14 10.97 10.92
N GLY A 184 -3.21 11.27 11.66
CA GLY A 184 -3.92 10.31 12.48
C GLY A 184 -3.08 9.79 13.63
N ARG A 185 -3.48 8.64 14.15
CA ARG A 185 -2.66 7.80 15.02
C ARG A 185 -2.80 6.39 14.48
N SER A 186 -1.84 5.53 14.76
CA SER A 186 -2.08 4.11 14.51
C SER A 186 -3.29 3.70 15.37
N ILE A 187 -4.43 3.47 14.71
CA ILE A 187 -5.66 2.93 15.28
C ILE A 187 -5.79 1.52 14.74
N TRP A 188 -5.92 0.57 15.66
CA TRP A 188 -5.42 -0.78 15.42
C TRP A 188 -6.56 -1.77 15.17
N THR A 189 -7.78 -1.43 15.56
CA THR A 189 -9.02 -2.01 15.05
C THR A 189 -10.11 -0.94 14.90
N VAL A 190 -11.01 -1.14 13.95
CA VAL A 190 -12.28 -0.40 13.84
C VAL A 190 -13.38 -1.44 13.97
N SER A 191 -14.24 -1.31 14.98
CA SER A 191 -15.44 -2.16 15.06
C SER A 191 -16.42 -1.79 13.97
N TRP A 192 -17.16 -2.78 13.47
CA TRP A 192 -18.32 -2.56 12.60
C TRP A 192 -19.32 -1.53 13.17
N THR A 193 -19.53 -1.53 14.48
CA THR A 193 -20.33 -0.52 15.17
C THR A 193 -19.73 0.88 15.15
N ALA A 194 -18.41 1.04 15.03
CA ALA A 194 -17.79 2.35 14.84
C ALA A 194 -17.87 2.80 13.38
N VAL A 195 -17.77 1.88 12.40
CA VAL A 195 -18.04 2.17 10.97
C VAL A 195 -19.45 2.73 10.79
N GLN A 196 -20.45 2.04 11.32
CA GLN A 196 -21.87 2.40 11.14
C GLN A 196 -22.26 3.73 11.82
N ASN A 197 -21.51 4.18 12.83
CA ASN A 197 -21.85 5.38 13.59
C ASN A 197 -20.96 6.60 13.27
N LYS A 198 -19.78 6.41 12.63
CA LYS A 198 -18.83 7.50 12.31
C LYS A 198 -18.08 7.22 11.00
N PRO A 199 -18.53 7.78 9.86
CA PRO A 199 -17.80 7.68 8.58
C PRO A 199 -16.33 8.12 8.70
N ASP A 200 -16.10 9.17 9.50
CA ASP A 200 -14.80 9.83 9.68
C ASP A 200 -13.77 9.02 10.49
N ILE A 201 -14.12 7.82 10.98
CA ILE A 201 -13.19 7.06 11.84
C ILE A 201 -11.90 6.69 11.11
N TYR A 202 -11.95 6.54 9.79
CA TYR A 202 -10.82 6.12 8.97
C TYR A 202 -9.89 7.25 8.52
N ILE A 203 -10.35 8.51 8.56
CA ILE A 203 -9.50 9.71 8.44
C ILE A 203 -8.46 9.75 9.57
N ARG A 204 -8.63 8.92 10.62
CA ARG A 204 -7.74 8.80 11.78
C ARG A 204 -6.67 7.72 11.65
N ASN A 205 -6.68 6.90 10.59
CA ASN A 205 -5.64 5.90 10.34
C ASN A 205 -4.26 6.55 10.26
N GLU A 206 -3.20 5.84 10.66
CA GLU A 206 -1.84 6.35 10.49
C GLU A 206 -1.52 6.51 9.00
N ARG A 207 -1.17 7.74 8.61
CA ARG A 207 -0.87 8.11 7.24
C ARG A 207 0.36 8.99 7.18
N GLN A 208 1.32 8.64 6.33
CA GLN A 208 2.45 9.53 6.01
C GLN A 208 2.18 10.17 4.66
N VAL A 209 1.98 11.48 4.64
CA VAL A 209 1.94 12.28 3.42
C VAL A 209 3.33 12.86 3.20
N ASN A 210 3.82 12.82 1.96
CA ASN A 210 5.08 13.42 1.54
C ASN A 210 4.85 14.10 0.19
N ILE A 211 5.27 15.35 0.03
CA ILE A 211 5.44 15.96 -1.29
C ILE A 211 6.89 15.79 -1.68
N LEU A 212 7.13 15.00 -2.72
CA LEU A 212 8.46 14.74 -3.26
C LEU A 212 8.69 15.62 -4.49
N GLU A 213 9.86 16.22 -4.61
CA GLU A 213 10.38 16.71 -5.89
C GLU A 213 11.24 15.60 -6.49
N THR A 214 11.00 15.25 -7.75
CA THR A 214 11.76 14.22 -8.46
C THR A 214 12.41 14.78 -9.71
N GLU A 215 13.58 14.25 -10.08
CA GLU A 215 14.35 14.72 -11.24
C GLU A 215 13.58 14.54 -12.56
N HIS A 216 12.77 13.48 -12.71
CA HIS A 216 12.16 13.12 -14.00
C HIS A 216 10.62 13.06 -14.02
N PHE A 217 9.95 13.10 -12.86
CA PHE A 217 8.48 12.92 -12.75
C PHE A 217 7.76 14.12 -12.12
N GLY A 218 8.43 15.27 -12.00
CA GLY A 218 7.90 16.48 -11.39
C GLY A 218 7.68 16.33 -9.89
N ARG A 219 6.70 17.04 -9.33
CA ARG A 219 6.27 16.83 -7.96
C ARG A 219 5.34 15.63 -7.85
N LEU A 220 5.54 14.84 -6.80
CA LEU A 220 4.71 13.69 -6.46
C LEU A 220 4.09 13.87 -5.07
N GLY A 221 2.76 13.80 -4.99
CA GLY A 221 2.05 13.59 -3.73
C GLY A 221 2.10 12.11 -3.37
N PHE A 222 3.06 11.73 -2.52
CA PHE A 222 3.35 10.34 -2.14
C PHE A 222 2.79 10.03 -0.75
N VAL A 223 1.75 9.21 -0.70
CA VAL A 223 0.97 8.94 0.51
C VAL A 223 1.00 7.47 0.88
N GLU A 224 1.39 7.17 2.11
CA GLU A 224 1.49 5.82 2.66
C GLU A 224 0.39 5.65 3.73
N PHE A 225 -0.40 4.57 3.64
CA PHE A 225 -1.56 4.31 4.50
C PHE A 225 -1.42 3.03 5.31
N GLY A 226 -1.31 3.17 6.62
CA GLY A 226 -1.68 2.11 7.55
C GLY A 226 -3.18 1.81 7.48
N ALA A 227 -3.57 0.59 7.83
CA ALA A 227 -4.97 0.26 8.11
C ALA A 227 -5.08 -0.64 9.35
N LEU A 228 -6.32 -1.09 9.56
CA LEU A 228 -6.76 -1.99 10.62
C LEU A 228 -5.81 -3.18 10.73
N THR A 229 -5.57 -3.60 11.97
CA THR A 229 -4.56 -4.59 12.34
C THR A 229 -3.13 -4.16 11.96
N VAL A 230 -2.55 -3.28 12.81
CA VAL A 230 -1.09 -3.09 12.96
C VAL A 230 -0.34 -2.40 11.79
N GLY A 231 -1.00 -1.64 10.91
CA GLY A 231 -0.33 -0.93 9.79
C GLY A 231 0.60 0.23 10.19
N ARG A 232 1.59 0.04 11.09
CA ARG A 232 2.56 1.08 11.47
C ARG A 232 3.56 1.33 10.34
N ILE A 233 3.68 2.59 9.94
CA ILE A 233 4.66 3.05 8.95
C ILE A 233 5.97 3.36 9.67
N VAL A 234 7.09 2.83 9.17
CA VAL A 234 8.44 3.15 9.68
C VAL A 234 9.26 3.67 8.52
N GLN A 235 9.50 4.99 8.49
CA GLN A 235 10.44 5.59 7.54
C GLN A 235 11.84 5.01 7.77
N ARG A 236 12.50 4.62 6.69
CA ARG A 236 13.87 4.10 6.65
C ARG A 236 14.88 5.16 6.20
N HIS A 237 14.41 6.10 5.37
CA HIS A 237 15.19 7.23 4.90
C HIS A 237 14.89 8.50 5.73
N PRO A 238 15.90 9.28 6.12
CA PRO A 238 15.69 10.62 6.67
C PRO A 238 14.97 11.52 5.66
N LEU A 239 13.89 12.21 6.05
CA LEU A 239 13.07 12.98 5.12
C LEU A 239 13.73 14.30 4.67
N ASP A 240 14.70 14.79 5.44
CA ASP A 240 15.52 15.98 5.21
C ASP A 240 16.69 15.76 4.22
N HIS A 241 17.01 14.51 3.89
CA HIS A 241 18.10 14.16 2.98
C HIS A 241 17.59 13.89 1.54
N PRO A 242 18.37 14.19 0.49
CA PRO A 242 18.05 13.77 -0.87
C PRO A 242 18.08 12.24 -0.98
N PHE A 243 17.20 11.69 -1.80
CA PHE A 243 17.04 10.26 -2.01
C PHE A 243 17.40 9.85 -3.44
N LYS A 244 17.61 8.54 -3.62
CA LYS A 244 17.94 7.92 -4.91
C LYS A 244 16.93 6.84 -5.29
N ARG A 245 16.70 6.69 -6.60
CA ARG A 245 15.83 5.70 -7.23
C ARG A 245 16.13 4.31 -6.70
N GLY A 246 15.12 3.63 -6.18
CA GLY A 246 15.23 2.30 -5.60
C GLY A 246 15.83 2.23 -4.19
N ALA A 247 16.18 3.35 -3.55
CA ALA A 247 16.48 3.36 -2.11
C ALA A 247 15.21 3.07 -1.29
N GLN A 248 15.34 2.34 -0.17
CA GLN A 248 14.22 2.11 0.76
C GLN A 248 13.74 3.44 1.35
N LYS A 249 12.48 3.79 1.14
CA LYS A 249 11.79 4.93 1.77
C LYS A 249 11.26 4.55 3.15
N SER A 250 10.48 3.47 3.22
CA SER A 250 9.77 3.06 4.44
C SER A 250 9.52 1.55 4.46
N VAL A 251 9.02 1.05 5.60
CA VAL A 251 8.47 -0.30 5.72
C VAL A 251 7.15 -0.27 6.49
N PHE A 252 6.17 -1.04 6.03
CA PHE A 252 4.94 -1.31 6.76
C PHE A 252 5.14 -2.49 7.72
N LYS A 253 4.68 -2.34 8.97
CA LYS A 253 4.54 -3.44 9.95
C LYS A 253 3.09 -3.96 9.97
N PHE A 254 2.85 -5.12 10.61
CA PHE A 254 1.57 -5.86 10.54
C PHE A 254 1.44 -6.52 9.17
N GLY A 255 0.53 -6.13 8.27
CA GLY A 255 -0.57 -5.17 8.45
C GLY A 255 -1.13 -4.66 7.13
N GLY A 256 -2.43 -4.35 7.07
CA GLY A 256 -3.10 -3.91 5.84
C GLY A 256 -2.48 -2.61 5.30
N SER A 257 -1.91 -2.63 4.11
CA SER A 257 -1.00 -1.59 3.62
C SER A 257 -1.39 -1.07 2.22
N ALA A 258 -1.29 0.24 2.01
CA ALA A 258 -1.56 0.86 0.70
C ALA A 258 -0.71 2.12 0.49
N VAL A 259 -0.44 2.45 -0.76
CA VAL A 259 0.31 3.66 -1.17
C VAL A 259 -0.45 4.35 -2.31
N ALA A 260 -0.53 5.67 -2.31
CA ALA A 260 -1.04 6.46 -3.42
C ALA A 260 0.02 7.46 -3.90
N ILE A 261 0.12 7.65 -5.22
CA ILE A 261 1.02 8.62 -5.85
C ILE A 261 0.22 9.47 -6.81
N PHE A 262 0.14 10.76 -6.51
CA PHE A 262 -0.44 11.80 -7.35
C PHE A 262 0.69 12.53 -8.08
N GLY A 263 0.52 12.84 -9.36
CA GLY A 263 1.50 13.57 -10.17
C GLY A 263 0.95 14.88 -10.70
N GLU A 264 1.83 15.84 -10.97
CA GLU A 264 1.45 17.09 -11.61
C GLU A 264 0.87 16.85 -13.03
N PRO A 265 -0.12 17.66 -13.48
CA PRO A 265 -0.71 17.54 -14.80
C PRO A 265 0.31 17.51 -15.93
N GLY A 266 0.38 16.39 -16.64
CA GLY A 266 1.24 16.20 -17.79
C GLY A 266 2.63 15.66 -17.50
N ALA A 267 3.13 15.68 -16.25
CA ALA A 267 4.50 15.26 -15.92
C ALA A 267 4.81 13.79 -16.28
N TRP A 268 3.83 12.89 -16.14
CA TRP A 268 3.97 11.48 -16.49
C TRP A 268 2.66 10.82 -16.90
N ARG A 269 2.74 9.55 -17.31
CA ARG A 269 1.59 8.72 -17.67
C ARG A 269 1.78 7.31 -17.10
N PRO A 270 0.76 6.69 -16.47
CA PRO A 270 0.79 5.26 -16.15
C PRO A 270 1.08 4.38 -17.38
N ALA A 271 1.57 3.17 -17.15
CA ALA A 271 1.71 2.14 -18.18
C ALA A 271 0.36 1.77 -18.82
N ASP A 272 0.40 1.26 -20.05
CA ASP A 272 -0.82 1.00 -20.85
C ASP A 272 -1.75 -0.05 -20.23
N ASP A 273 -1.19 -1.12 -19.67
CA ASP A 273 -1.94 -2.17 -18.97
C ASP A 273 -2.71 -1.63 -17.76
N LEU A 274 -2.09 -0.74 -16.97
CA LEU A 274 -2.77 -0.08 -15.85
C LEU A 274 -3.95 0.77 -16.33
N LEU A 275 -3.82 1.45 -17.47
CA LEU A 275 -4.87 2.29 -18.06
C LEU A 275 -5.98 1.47 -18.72
N GLU A 276 -5.68 0.27 -19.21
CA GLU A 276 -6.64 -0.67 -19.80
C GLU A 276 -7.52 -1.34 -18.73
N HIS A 277 -6.90 -1.78 -17.62
CA HIS A 277 -7.57 -2.63 -16.61
C HIS A 277 -8.27 -1.82 -15.51
N THR A 278 -7.75 -0.65 -15.15
CA THR A 278 -8.34 0.21 -14.09
C THR A 278 -9.80 0.60 -14.35
N PRO A 279 -10.22 1.01 -15.57
CA PRO A 279 -11.62 1.30 -15.88
C PRO A 279 -12.57 0.08 -15.73
N GLN A 280 -12.02 -1.14 -15.77
CA GLN A 280 -12.76 -2.39 -15.60
C GLN A 280 -12.88 -2.80 -14.11
N GLY A 281 -12.31 -2.00 -13.20
CA GLY A 281 -12.21 -2.34 -11.77
C GLY A 281 -11.16 -3.42 -11.46
N MET A 282 -10.31 -3.78 -12.43
CA MET A 282 -9.30 -4.84 -12.29
C MET A 282 -7.94 -4.22 -11.96
N GLU A 283 -7.40 -4.57 -10.78
CA GLU A 283 -6.04 -4.17 -10.40
C GLU A 283 -5.01 -5.03 -11.15
N THR A 284 -3.81 -4.49 -11.37
CA THR A 284 -2.68 -5.20 -11.98
C THR A 284 -1.64 -5.59 -10.93
N ILE A 285 -1.23 -6.85 -10.87
CA ILE A 285 -0.12 -7.31 -10.04
C ILE A 285 1.18 -6.84 -10.66
N VAL A 286 2.02 -6.15 -9.87
CA VAL A 286 3.28 -5.55 -10.30
C VAL A 286 4.36 -5.80 -9.25
N ARG A 287 5.58 -6.16 -9.71
CA ARG A 287 6.74 -6.36 -8.83
C ARG A 287 7.57 -5.09 -8.65
N LEU A 288 8.34 -5.06 -7.56
CA LEU A 288 9.17 -3.92 -7.18
C LEU A 288 10.19 -3.59 -8.28
N GLY A 289 10.23 -2.33 -8.69
CA GLY A 289 11.12 -1.81 -9.73
C GLY A 289 10.60 -1.97 -11.17
N GLU A 290 9.52 -2.70 -11.43
CA GLU A 290 8.96 -2.81 -12.79
C GLU A 290 8.44 -1.46 -13.31
N PRO A 291 8.52 -1.18 -14.63
CA PRO A 291 7.96 0.05 -15.19
C PRO A 291 6.44 0.16 -14.93
N VAL A 292 6.02 1.23 -14.26
CA VAL A 292 4.60 1.55 -13.99
C VAL A 292 4.16 2.90 -14.53
N ALA A 293 5.11 3.75 -14.91
CA ALA A 293 4.84 5.01 -15.59
C ALA A 293 6.01 5.39 -16.49
N VAL A 294 5.73 6.23 -17.47
CA VAL A 294 6.72 6.94 -18.28
C VAL A 294 6.61 8.43 -18.06
N SER A 295 7.74 9.12 -17.91
CA SER A 295 7.75 10.57 -17.90
C SER A 295 7.38 11.09 -19.28
N ARG A 296 6.70 12.23 -19.31
CA ARG A 296 6.57 13.01 -20.53
C ARG A 296 7.62 14.09 -20.37
N GLY A 297 8.79 13.85 -20.95
CA GLY A 297 9.87 14.84 -20.94
C GLY A 297 9.34 16.19 -21.43
N THR A 298 9.88 17.28 -20.87
CA THR A 298 9.60 18.64 -21.32
C THR A 298 9.88 18.75 -22.82
N SER A 299 8.78 18.82 -23.59
CA SER A 299 8.73 19.23 -24.99
C SER A 299 8.93 20.74 -25.10
#